data_AF-A0A7W1Q7V6-F1
#
_entry.id   AF-A0A7W1Q7V6-F1
#
_cell.length_a   1.000
_cell.length_b   1.000
_cell.length_c   1.000
_cell.angle_alpha   90.00
_cell.angle_beta   90.00
_cell.angle_gamma   90.00
#
_symmetry.space_group_name_H-M   'P 1'
#
loop_
_entity.id
_entity.type
_entity.pdbx_description
1 polymer ?
#
loop_
_entity_poly.entity_id
_entity_poly.type
_entity_poly.pdbx_seq_one_letter_code
_entity_poly.pdbx_strand_id
1 'polypeptide(L)'
;MRRMVIVCALLVGALTLVASGLADPGDKGKGKAQGKNKFSFTLTNTDNRCDGSGVWATLQEKRTYQVHANADGTFRLRRVSKGTFTTLPGTSPGNCPANKSKHGKLIRAGVTGRFGGYLEGTVTGGTFNKNATCIAACFTGDFVSTFFGASATFTCDGATNSTDCKFNFNYTAPSRAANRPRLIVRHWQDRGKGSGTTLKESFHGDIASS
;
A
#
# COMPACT_ATOMS: atom_id res chain seq x y z
N MET A 1 19.64 -19.35 -10.87
CA MET A 1 18.66 -19.32 -9.75
C MET A 1 18.98 -18.14 -8.85
N ARG A 2 18.18 -17.07 -8.87
CA ARG A 2 18.25 -15.97 -7.89
C ARG A 2 16.81 -15.65 -7.48
N ARG A 3 16.45 -16.05 -6.26
CA ARG A 3 15.15 -15.79 -5.62
C ARG A 3 15.21 -14.37 -5.07
N MET A 4 14.41 -13.45 -5.61
CA MET A 4 14.29 -12.09 -5.07
C MET A 4 13.15 -12.07 -4.06
N VAL A 5 13.56 -12.00 -2.79
CA VAL A 5 12.73 -11.72 -1.63
C VAL A 5 12.25 -10.27 -1.78
N ILE A 6 10.94 -10.05 -1.75
CA ILE A 6 10.35 -8.72 -1.63
C ILE A 6 10.65 -8.26 -0.21
N VAL A 7 11.78 -7.57 -0.04
CA VAL A 7 12.15 -6.94 1.22
C VAL A 7 11.38 -5.63 1.31
N CYS A 8 10.29 -5.63 2.08
CA CYS A 8 9.79 -4.41 2.69
C CYS A 8 10.89 -3.89 3.62
N ALA A 9 11.62 -2.88 3.19
CA ALA A 9 12.65 -2.24 4.01
C ALA A 9 11.98 -1.51 5.18
N LEU A 10 12.03 -2.15 6.36
CA LEU A 10 11.80 -1.51 7.65
C LEU A 10 13.03 -0.65 7.96
N LEU A 11 12.87 0.68 7.92
CA LEU A 11 13.86 1.59 8.47
C LEU A 11 13.76 1.54 10.01
N VAL A 12 14.71 0.84 10.64
CA VAL A 12 14.96 0.92 12.09
C VAL A 12 15.74 2.22 12.35
N GLY A 13 15.06 3.23 12.88
CA GLY A 13 15.70 4.40 13.47
C GLY A 13 15.78 4.24 14.98
N ALA A 14 16.98 3.99 15.50
CA ALA A 14 17.27 4.09 16.93
C ALA A 14 17.46 5.57 17.30
N LEU A 15 16.78 6.09 18.32
CA LEU A 15 17.31 7.11 19.24
C LEU A 15 16.40 7.35 20.46
N THR A 16 16.95 6.98 21.62
CA THR A 16 16.86 7.53 22.99
C THR A 16 15.49 7.75 23.67
N LEU A 17 15.29 7.01 24.76
CA LEU A 17 14.38 7.35 25.86
C LEU A 17 14.72 8.74 26.44
N VAL A 18 13.70 9.59 26.57
CA VAL A 18 13.64 10.62 27.62
C VAL A 18 12.25 10.54 28.25
N ALA A 19 12.22 10.45 29.57
CA ALA A 19 11.03 10.24 30.37
C ALA A 19 10.18 11.51 30.54
N SER A 20 8.87 11.27 30.67
CA SER A 20 7.86 12.05 31.41
C SER A 20 7.61 13.52 31.05
N GLY A 21 6.49 13.74 30.36
CA GLY A 21 5.75 15.00 30.39
C GLY A 21 4.31 14.73 30.00
N LEU A 22 3.40 14.69 30.99
CA LEU A 22 1.96 14.76 30.77
C LEU A 22 1.65 16.09 30.06
N ALA A 23 1.46 16.04 28.75
CA ALA A 23 0.93 17.16 28.00
C ALA A 23 -0.03 16.62 26.93
N ASP A 24 -1.29 16.98 27.10
CA ASP A 24 -2.39 16.82 26.15
C ASP A 24 -1.97 17.24 24.74
N PRO A 25 -1.96 16.34 23.74
CA PRO A 25 -1.82 16.73 22.36
C PRO A 25 -3.22 16.96 21.77
N GLY A 26 -3.61 18.24 21.78
CA GLY A 26 -4.80 18.73 21.11
C GLY A 26 -4.93 18.24 19.67
N ASP A 27 -6.12 17.75 19.36
CA ASP A 27 -6.90 17.88 18.11
C ASP A 27 -6.27 17.66 16.71
N LYS A 28 -5.05 17.13 16.57
CA LYS A 28 -4.46 16.84 15.24
C LYS A 28 -4.32 15.35 14.97
N GLY A 29 -5.43 14.73 14.56
CA GLY A 29 -5.41 13.36 14.03
C GLY A 29 -6.74 12.61 14.05
N LYS A 30 -7.90 13.26 13.90
CA LYS A 30 -9.19 12.56 13.98
C LYS A 30 -9.51 11.81 12.69
N GLY A 31 -9.08 10.57 12.58
CA GLY A 31 -9.72 9.59 11.71
C GLY A 31 -11.17 9.42 12.16
N LYS A 32 -12.14 9.96 11.42
CA LYS A 32 -13.57 9.77 11.75
C LYS A 32 -13.97 8.32 11.46
N ALA A 33 -14.45 7.60 12.47
CA ALA A 33 -15.09 6.31 12.29
C ALA A 33 -16.32 6.49 11.39
N GLN A 34 -16.33 5.88 10.19
CA GLN A 34 -17.46 5.97 9.26
C GLN A 34 -18.21 4.63 9.25
N GLY A 35 -19.15 4.43 10.18
CA GLY A 35 -19.89 3.17 10.33
C GLY A 35 -19.15 2.12 11.18
N LYS A 36 -19.73 0.93 11.32
CA LYS A 36 -19.19 -0.18 12.14
C LYS A 36 -17.77 -0.54 11.65
N ASN A 37 -16.74 -0.25 12.45
CA ASN A 37 -15.34 -0.67 12.27
C ASN A 37 -14.61 -0.22 10.98
N LYS A 38 -14.81 1.05 10.58
CA LYS A 38 -14.13 1.66 9.43
C LYS A 38 -13.27 2.84 9.84
N PHE A 39 -12.00 2.84 9.45
CA PHE A 39 -11.00 3.84 9.87
C PHE A 39 -10.32 4.43 8.63
N SER A 40 -10.28 5.76 8.52
CA SER A 40 -9.69 6.45 7.37
C SER A 40 -8.51 7.31 7.78
N PHE A 41 -7.42 7.21 7.00
CA PHE A 41 -6.18 7.94 7.19
C PHE A 41 -5.75 8.57 5.88
N THR A 42 -5.15 9.75 5.96
CA THR A 42 -4.44 10.36 4.83
C THR A 42 -2.95 10.16 5.06
N LEU A 43 -2.24 9.70 4.04
CA LEU A 43 -0.81 9.47 4.13
C LEU A 43 -0.12 9.70 2.79
N THR A 44 1.18 9.99 2.88
CA THR A 44 2.08 10.04 1.73
C THR A 44 2.87 8.75 1.71
N ASN A 45 2.95 8.12 0.55
CA ASN A 45 3.62 6.83 0.36
C ASN A 45 4.42 6.84 -0.95
N THR A 46 5.21 5.81 -1.18
CA THR A 46 5.85 5.52 -2.46
C THR A 46 5.35 4.20 -3.01
N ASP A 47 5.38 4.04 -4.33
CA ASP A 47 5.06 2.78 -4.99
C ASP A 47 6.24 2.23 -5.77
N ASN A 48 6.38 0.91 -5.75
CA ASN A 48 7.52 0.20 -6.33
C ASN A 48 7.17 -0.41 -7.68
N ARG A 49 8.20 -0.65 -8.49
CA ARG A 49 8.09 -1.39 -9.75
C ARG A 49 7.62 -2.83 -9.50
N CYS A 50 7.12 -3.50 -10.54
CA CYS A 50 6.61 -4.87 -10.46
C CYS A 50 7.62 -5.95 -10.04
N ASP A 51 8.91 -5.61 -9.98
CA ASP A 51 9.99 -6.46 -9.45
C ASP A 51 10.52 -5.99 -8.08
N GLY A 52 9.91 -4.95 -7.50
CA GLY A 52 10.35 -4.34 -6.26
C GLY A 52 11.68 -3.59 -6.33
N SER A 53 12.31 -3.45 -7.51
CA SER A 53 13.70 -2.99 -7.60
C SER A 53 13.88 -1.47 -7.47
N GLY A 54 12.79 -0.73 -7.25
CA GLY A 54 12.85 0.71 -6.94
C GLY A 54 11.50 1.40 -7.03
N VAL A 55 11.46 2.61 -6.48
CA VAL A 55 10.28 3.47 -6.49
C VAL A 55 10.07 4.09 -7.86
N TRP A 56 8.83 4.08 -8.36
CA TRP A 56 8.46 4.75 -9.62
C TRP A 56 7.53 5.95 -9.41
N ALA A 57 6.85 6.05 -8.26
CA ALA A 57 5.96 7.17 -7.96
C ALA A 57 5.86 7.48 -6.46
N THR A 58 5.56 8.75 -6.17
CA THR A 58 5.05 9.19 -4.86
C THR A 58 3.52 9.21 -4.91
N LEU A 59 2.88 8.74 -3.86
CA LEU A 59 1.44 8.67 -3.70
C LEU A 59 0.96 9.64 -2.61
N GLN A 60 -0.14 10.33 -2.88
CA GLN A 60 -0.96 10.98 -1.85
C GLN A 60 -2.26 10.20 -1.76
N GLU A 61 -2.48 9.50 -0.65
CA GLU A 61 -3.56 8.53 -0.56
C GLU A 61 -4.48 8.76 0.64
N LYS A 62 -5.77 8.55 0.41
CA LYS A 62 -6.73 8.25 1.46
C LYS A 62 -6.84 6.73 1.56
N ARG A 63 -6.40 6.20 2.67
CA ARG A 63 -6.48 4.78 3.01
C ARG A 63 -7.61 4.54 3.98
N THR A 64 -8.40 3.51 3.74
CA THR A 64 -9.56 3.14 4.55
C THR A 64 -9.46 1.67 4.93
N TYR A 65 -9.37 1.39 6.22
CA TYR A 65 -9.43 0.05 6.78
C TYR A 65 -10.87 -0.27 7.19
N GLN A 66 -11.30 -1.49 6.90
CA GLN A 66 -12.59 -2.06 7.28
C GLN A 66 -12.32 -3.39 7.96
N VAL A 67 -12.78 -3.52 9.20
CA VAL A 67 -12.58 -4.73 10.01
C VAL A 67 -13.90 -5.46 10.16
N HIS A 68 -13.88 -6.75 9.85
CA HIS A 68 -15.01 -7.66 10.04
C HIS A 68 -14.55 -8.85 10.88
N ALA A 69 -15.21 -9.09 12.00
CA ALA A 69 -14.95 -10.29 12.81
C ALA A 69 -15.55 -11.52 12.11
N ASN A 70 -14.77 -12.59 12.06
CA ASN A 70 -15.22 -13.90 11.60
C ASN A 70 -15.71 -14.71 12.83
N ALA A 71 -16.42 -15.81 12.60
CA ALA A 71 -16.96 -16.65 13.67
C ALA A 71 -15.88 -17.48 14.41
N ASP A 72 -14.67 -17.57 13.85
CA ASP A 72 -13.55 -18.38 14.33
C ASP A 72 -12.53 -17.60 15.18
N GLY A 73 -12.88 -16.35 15.56
CA GLY A 73 -12.00 -15.47 16.31
C GLY A 73 -10.95 -14.73 15.47
N THR A 74 -10.93 -14.94 14.15
CA THR A 74 -10.10 -14.15 13.22
C THR A 74 -10.84 -12.91 12.72
N PHE A 75 -10.13 -12.02 12.02
CA PHE A 75 -10.72 -10.81 11.46
C PHE A 75 -10.37 -10.64 10.00
N ARG A 76 -11.37 -10.46 9.14
CA ARG A 76 -11.12 -9.99 7.79
C ARG A 76 -10.80 -8.49 7.83
N LEU A 77 -9.65 -8.14 7.26
CA LEU A 77 -9.21 -6.76 7.10
C LEU A 77 -9.19 -6.39 5.62
N ARG A 78 -10.03 -5.43 5.23
CA ARG A 78 -10.02 -4.83 3.91
C ARG A 78 -9.45 -3.41 3.98
N ARG A 79 -8.35 -3.18 3.26
CA ARG A 79 -7.76 -1.88 2.99
C ARG A 79 -8.20 -1.41 1.61
N VAL A 80 -8.84 -0.26 1.54
CA VAL A 80 -9.11 0.45 0.28
C VAL A 80 -8.24 1.70 0.24
N SER A 81 -7.46 1.85 -0.83
CA SER A 81 -6.67 3.06 -1.06
C SER A 81 -7.13 3.75 -2.33
N LYS A 82 -7.21 5.08 -2.27
CA LYS A 82 -7.47 5.92 -3.43
C LYS A 82 -6.73 7.23 -3.29
N GLY A 83 -6.30 7.79 -4.41
CA GLY A 83 -5.55 9.03 -4.37
C GLY A 83 -4.95 9.43 -5.70
N THR A 84 -3.87 10.20 -5.61
CA THR A 84 -3.06 10.63 -6.75
C THR A 84 -1.68 10.03 -6.65
N PHE A 85 -1.05 9.83 -7.80
CA PHE A 85 0.37 9.51 -7.89
C PHE A 85 1.09 10.60 -8.67
N THR A 86 2.35 10.85 -8.36
CA THR A 86 3.27 11.66 -9.17
C THR A 86 4.48 10.81 -9.53
N THR A 87 4.79 10.74 -10.81
CA THR A 87 5.88 9.90 -11.33
C THR A 87 7.25 10.44 -10.94
N LEU A 88 8.16 9.52 -10.63
CA LEU A 88 9.58 9.77 -10.53
C LEU A 88 10.25 9.39 -11.86
N PRO A 89 11.37 10.03 -12.24
CA PRO A 89 12.06 9.67 -13.48
C PRO A 89 12.75 8.31 -13.33
N GLY A 90 12.77 7.51 -14.39
CA GLY A 90 13.52 6.26 -14.41
C GLY A 90 12.80 5.15 -15.16
N THR A 91 12.97 3.91 -14.69
CA THR A 91 12.30 2.72 -15.23
C THR A 91 10.81 2.73 -14.90
N SER A 92 9.96 2.43 -15.88
CA SER A 92 8.51 2.39 -15.71
C SER A 92 8.05 1.25 -14.77
N PRO A 93 6.89 1.36 -14.10
CA PRO A 93 6.42 0.36 -13.13
C PRO A 93 6.27 -1.04 -13.71
N GLY A 94 5.88 -1.13 -14.97
CA GLY A 94 5.65 -2.39 -15.67
C GLY A 94 6.87 -2.99 -16.34
N ASN A 95 8.04 -2.35 -16.31
CA ASN A 95 9.24 -2.88 -16.97
C ASN A 95 9.95 -3.92 -16.08
N CYS A 96 9.36 -5.12 -15.98
CA CYS A 96 9.95 -6.27 -15.31
C CYS A 96 9.66 -7.59 -16.07
N PRO A 97 10.46 -8.66 -15.86
CA PRO A 97 10.27 -9.94 -16.54
C PRO A 97 8.90 -10.60 -16.31
N ALA A 98 8.27 -10.33 -15.17
CA ALA A 98 6.97 -10.89 -14.82
C ALA A 98 5.81 -10.23 -15.60
N ASN A 99 5.99 -8.99 -16.08
CA ASN A 99 5.01 -8.32 -16.91
C ASN A 99 5.25 -8.63 -18.39
N LYS A 100 4.27 -9.27 -19.03
CA LYS A 100 4.35 -9.64 -20.45
C LYS A 100 3.89 -8.53 -21.41
N SER A 101 3.46 -7.39 -20.86
CA SER A 101 3.09 -6.21 -21.63
C SER A 101 4.27 -5.74 -22.47
N LYS A 102 4.05 -5.42 -23.76
CA LYS A 102 5.10 -4.93 -24.68
C LYS A 102 5.41 -3.43 -24.48
N HIS A 103 5.00 -2.87 -23.36
CA HIS A 103 4.91 -1.45 -23.15
C HIS A 103 5.92 -0.99 -22.11
N GLY A 104 6.58 0.13 -22.41
CA GLY A 104 7.30 0.93 -21.44
C GLY A 104 8.71 0.46 -21.09
N LYS A 105 9.67 1.38 -21.23
CA LYS A 105 11.04 1.26 -20.72
C LYS A 105 11.33 2.29 -19.66
N LEU A 106 10.96 3.53 -19.94
CA LEU A 106 11.25 4.69 -19.12
C LEU A 106 9.99 5.53 -18.87
N ILE A 107 10.01 6.25 -17.76
CA ILE A 107 8.98 7.17 -17.32
C ILE A 107 9.63 8.51 -16.95
N ARG A 108 8.98 9.62 -17.34
CA ARG A 108 9.40 10.97 -16.99
C ARG A 108 8.86 11.36 -15.61
N ALA A 109 9.59 12.22 -14.90
CA ALA A 109 9.14 12.79 -13.63
C ALA A 109 7.94 13.73 -13.80
N GLY A 110 7.16 13.92 -12.74
CA GLY A 110 6.20 15.02 -12.60
C GLY A 110 4.85 14.81 -13.30
N VAL A 111 4.60 13.63 -13.87
CA VAL A 111 3.26 13.29 -14.37
C VAL A 111 2.40 12.89 -13.19
N THR A 112 1.28 13.60 -12.98
CA THR A 112 0.28 13.19 -11.99
C THR A 112 -0.83 12.40 -12.65
N GLY A 113 -1.26 11.33 -11.99
CA GLY A 113 -2.46 10.58 -12.32
C GLY A 113 -3.27 10.24 -11.08
N ARG A 114 -4.27 9.38 -11.26
CA ARG A 114 -5.11 8.86 -10.19
C ARG A 114 -4.82 7.38 -9.99
N PHE A 115 -4.95 6.94 -8.76
CA PHE A 115 -4.92 5.52 -8.47
C PHE A 115 -6.03 5.11 -7.49
N GLY A 116 -6.40 3.85 -7.56
CA GLY A 116 -7.40 3.26 -6.69
C GLY A 116 -7.26 1.76 -6.66
N GLY A 117 -7.51 1.18 -5.49
CA GLY A 117 -7.46 -0.25 -5.34
C GLY A 117 -7.80 -0.74 -3.95
N TYR A 118 -7.64 -2.03 -3.77
CA TYR A 118 -7.84 -2.67 -2.48
C TYR A 118 -6.78 -3.73 -2.21
N LEU A 119 -6.67 -4.06 -0.94
CA LEU A 119 -5.96 -5.20 -0.41
C LEU A 119 -6.84 -5.80 0.70
N GLU A 120 -7.04 -7.11 0.69
CA GLU A 120 -7.92 -7.81 1.61
C GLU A 120 -7.27 -9.11 2.07
N GLY A 121 -7.32 -9.37 3.36
CA GLY A 121 -6.77 -10.57 3.98
C GLY A 121 -7.37 -10.82 5.37
N THR A 122 -6.71 -11.69 6.13
CA THR A 122 -7.15 -12.13 7.45
C THR A 122 -6.10 -11.76 8.49
N VAL A 123 -6.55 -11.23 9.61
CA VAL A 123 -5.75 -10.96 10.81
C VAL A 123 -6.01 -12.07 11.82
N THR A 124 -4.94 -12.63 12.39
CA THR A 124 -4.98 -13.69 13.42
C THR A 124 -4.04 -13.35 14.58
N GLY A 125 -4.19 -14.01 15.73
CA GLY A 125 -3.26 -13.88 16.86
C GLY A 125 -3.36 -12.56 17.64
N GLY A 126 -4.48 -11.84 17.53
CA GLY A 126 -4.70 -10.54 18.19
C GLY A 126 -6.14 -10.30 18.62
N THR A 127 -6.37 -9.24 19.39
CA THR A 127 -7.70 -8.81 19.86
C THR A 127 -8.03 -7.44 19.29
N PHE A 128 -9.15 -7.33 18.57
CA PHE A 128 -9.54 -6.07 17.95
C PHE A 128 -9.98 -5.01 18.98
N ASN A 129 -9.18 -3.96 19.13
CA ASN A 129 -9.49 -2.76 19.89
C ASN A 129 -10.02 -1.65 18.97
N LYS A 130 -11.35 -1.52 18.87
CA LYS A 130 -12.01 -0.50 18.05
C LYS A 130 -11.71 0.95 18.47
N ASN A 131 -11.24 1.17 19.70
CA ASN A 131 -10.98 2.49 20.27
C ASN A 131 -9.50 2.89 20.15
N ALA A 132 -8.65 2.02 19.61
CA ALA A 132 -7.25 2.33 19.39
C ALA A 132 -7.11 3.50 18.39
N THR A 133 -6.00 4.24 18.49
CA THR A 133 -5.72 5.40 17.64
C THR A 133 -4.29 5.34 17.14
N CYS A 134 -4.09 5.57 15.85
CA CYS A 134 -2.76 5.69 15.24
C CYS A 134 -2.21 7.12 15.42
N ILE A 135 -0.96 7.24 15.89
CA ILE A 135 -0.25 8.51 16.07
C ILE A 135 0.38 8.93 14.71
N ALA A 136 -0.47 9.32 13.75
CA ALA A 136 -0.19 9.73 12.36
C ALA A 136 0.56 8.71 11.44
N ALA A 137 0.26 8.79 10.13
CA ALA A 137 0.60 7.82 9.08
C ALA A 137 0.37 6.34 9.47
N CYS A 138 -0.89 5.94 9.58
CA CYS A 138 -1.28 4.56 9.92
C CYS A 138 -1.09 3.64 8.71
N PHE A 139 0.12 3.11 8.50
CA PHE A 139 0.35 2.08 7.48
C PHE A 139 -0.29 0.75 7.92
N THR A 140 -0.32 -0.24 7.03
CA THR A 140 -1.01 -1.51 7.32
C THR A 140 -0.41 -2.21 8.53
N GLY A 141 0.93 -2.25 8.65
CA GLY A 141 1.60 -2.81 9.81
C GLY A 141 1.22 -2.09 11.11
N ASP A 142 1.27 -0.75 11.10
CA ASP A 142 0.90 0.07 12.27
C ASP A 142 -0.56 -0.12 12.66
N PHE A 143 -1.46 -0.18 11.68
CA PHE A 143 -2.87 -0.45 11.92
C PHE A 143 -3.07 -1.83 12.56
N VAL A 144 -2.44 -2.87 12.02
CA VAL A 144 -2.55 -4.23 12.57
C VAL A 144 -2.00 -4.27 14.00
N SER A 145 -0.80 -3.75 14.23
CA SER A 145 -0.18 -3.74 15.57
C SER A 145 -0.99 -2.92 16.58
N THR A 146 -1.47 -1.73 16.20
CA THR A 146 -2.19 -0.81 17.09
C THR A 146 -3.61 -1.30 17.41
N PHE A 147 -4.33 -1.81 16.42
CA PHE A 147 -5.73 -2.21 16.57
C PHE A 147 -5.92 -3.67 16.98
N PHE A 148 -4.92 -4.54 16.82
CA PHE A 148 -5.03 -5.97 17.15
C PHE A 148 -3.97 -6.46 18.14
N GLY A 149 -2.94 -5.67 18.41
CA GLY A 149 -1.81 -6.02 19.27
C GLY A 149 -0.59 -6.49 18.48
N ALA A 150 0.58 -6.43 19.13
CA ALA A 150 1.88 -6.71 18.49
C ALA A 150 2.06 -8.17 18.02
N SER A 151 1.30 -9.11 18.57
CA SER A 151 1.30 -10.52 18.16
C SER A 151 0.44 -10.81 16.94
N ALA A 152 -0.36 -9.84 16.48
CA ALA A 152 -1.27 -10.04 15.37
C ALA A 152 -0.50 -10.21 14.06
N THR A 153 -0.86 -11.21 13.28
CA THR A 153 -0.32 -11.45 11.93
C THR A 153 -1.37 -11.11 10.89
N PHE A 154 -0.94 -10.72 9.68
CA PHE A 154 -1.86 -10.37 8.61
C PHE A 154 -1.44 -11.07 7.32
N THR A 155 -2.38 -11.77 6.68
CA THR A 155 -2.05 -12.62 5.51
C THR A 155 -1.49 -11.87 4.31
N CYS A 156 -1.57 -10.53 4.25
CA CYS A 156 -1.01 -9.71 3.19
C CYS A 156 0.27 -8.94 3.59
N ASP A 157 0.94 -9.30 4.68
CA ASP A 157 2.17 -8.63 5.15
C ASP A 157 3.41 -8.92 4.28
N GLY A 158 3.34 -9.95 3.43
CA GLY A 158 4.45 -10.40 2.58
C GLY A 158 5.48 -11.27 3.31
N ALA A 159 5.42 -11.35 4.64
CA ALA A 159 6.28 -12.18 5.48
C ALA A 159 5.67 -13.56 5.72
N THR A 160 4.35 -13.64 5.83
CA THR A 160 3.61 -14.88 6.06
C THR A 160 3.17 -15.45 4.71
N ASN A 161 3.53 -16.71 4.42
CA ASN A 161 2.98 -17.42 3.27
C ASN A 161 1.49 -17.65 3.47
N SER A 162 0.66 -17.04 2.62
CA SER A 162 -0.79 -17.25 2.64
C SER A 162 -1.36 -17.24 1.23
N THR A 163 -2.47 -17.95 1.03
CA THR A 163 -3.27 -17.88 -0.21
C THR A 163 -4.42 -16.88 -0.10
N ASP A 164 -4.68 -16.35 1.09
CA ASP A 164 -5.92 -15.63 1.40
C ASP A 164 -5.83 -14.14 1.06
N CYS A 165 -4.62 -13.62 0.94
CA CYS A 165 -4.42 -12.24 0.50
C CYS A 165 -4.95 -12.05 -0.92
N LYS A 166 -5.65 -10.94 -1.16
CA LYS A 166 -6.11 -10.52 -2.48
C LYS A 166 -5.93 -9.03 -2.64
N PHE A 167 -5.49 -8.60 -3.82
CA PHE A 167 -5.33 -7.18 -4.10
C PHE A 167 -5.54 -6.84 -5.57
N ASN A 168 -5.86 -5.58 -5.83
CA ASN A 168 -5.99 -5.02 -7.17
C ASN A 168 -5.85 -3.50 -7.07
N PHE A 169 -4.79 -2.96 -7.66
CA PHE A 169 -4.48 -1.54 -7.76
C PHE A 169 -4.42 -1.12 -9.22
N ASN A 170 -5.10 -0.03 -9.54
CA ASN A 170 -5.13 0.56 -10.86
C ASN A 170 -4.62 1.99 -10.80
N TYR A 171 -3.80 2.34 -11.77
CA TYR A 171 -3.19 3.65 -11.94
C TYR A 171 -3.54 4.15 -13.33
N THR A 172 -4.08 5.36 -13.42
CA THR A 172 -4.42 5.99 -14.70
C THR A 172 -3.87 7.40 -14.77
N ALA A 173 -3.20 7.72 -15.88
CA ALA A 173 -2.75 9.06 -16.21
C ALA A 173 -3.63 9.66 -17.33
N PRO A 174 -3.94 10.97 -17.29
CA PRO A 174 -4.70 11.61 -18.34
C PRO A 174 -3.92 11.61 -19.67
N SER A 175 -4.63 11.59 -20.80
CA SER A 175 -4.04 11.65 -22.14
C SER A 175 -3.42 13.01 -22.47
N ARG A 176 -3.94 14.07 -21.85
CA ARG A 176 -3.45 15.45 -21.94
C ARG A 176 -3.59 16.11 -20.59
N ALA A 177 -2.52 16.72 -20.12
CA ALA A 177 -2.60 17.77 -19.10
C ALA A 177 -1.83 18.95 -19.68
N ALA A 178 -2.46 20.13 -19.72
CA ALA A 178 -1.81 21.35 -20.18
C ALA A 178 -0.49 21.51 -19.41
N ASN A 179 0.62 21.65 -20.14
CA ASN A 179 1.98 21.82 -19.61
C ASN A 179 2.58 20.62 -18.86
N ARG A 180 2.19 19.37 -19.17
CA ARG A 180 2.82 18.17 -18.57
C ARG A 180 3.47 17.23 -19.58
N PRO A 181 4.55 16.52 -19.18
CA PRO A 181 5.17 15.51 -20.04
C PRO A 181 4.16 14.44 -20.49
N ARG A 182 4.15 14.14 -21.78
CA ARG A 182 3.21 13.16 -22.36
C ARG A 182 3.68 11.73 -22.06
N LEU A 183 2.75 10.88 -21.61
CA LEU A 183 2.93 9.44 -21.52
C LEU A 183 2.34 8.73 -22.74
N ILE A 184 3.05 7.72 -23.24
CA ILE A 184 2.60 6.84 -24.33
C ILE A 184 1.68 5.76 -23.75
N VAL A 185 2.03 5.22 -22.59
CA VAL A 185 1.29 4.19 -21.85
C VAL A 185 0.81 4.81 -20.55
N ARG A 186 -0.48 4.68 -20.25
CA ARG A 186 -1.17 5.52 -19.24
C ARG A 186 -2.00 4.73 -18.25
N HIS A 187 -1.99 3.42 -18.35
CA HIS A 187 -2.74 2.55 -17.45
C HIS A 187 -1.83 1.43 -16.99
N TRP A 188 -1.64 1.36 -15.68
CA TRP A 188 -0.93 0.29 -15.02
C TRP A 188 -1.88 -0.37 -14.03
N GLN A 189 -1.92 -1.69 -14.06
CA GLN A 189 -2.67 -2.48 -13.10
C GLN A 189 -1.76 -3.56 -12.52
N ASP A 190 -1.75 -3.60 -11.20
CA ASP A 190 -1.16 -4.66 -10.42
C ASP A 190 -2.25 -5.34 -9.59
N ARG A 191 -2.42 -6.64 -9.79
CA ARG A 191 -3.42 -7.44 -9.09
C ARG A 191 -2.87 -8.82 -8.80
N GLY A 192 -3.33 -9.41 -7.71
CA GLY A 192 -2.83 -10.71 -7.34
C GLY A 192 -3.58 -11.34 -6.19
N LYS A 193 -3.10 -12.52 -5.85
CA LYS A 193 -3.52 -13.27 -4.68
C LYS A 193 -2.32 -13.95 -4.01
N GLY A 194 -2.48 -14.21 -2.73
CA GLY A 194 -1.46 -14.77 -1.87
C GLY A 194 -0.36 -13.79 -1.49
N SER A 195 0.61 -14.28 -0.75
CA SER A 195 1.72 -13.53 -0.14
C SER A 195 2.93 -14.44 0.07
N GLY A 196 4.11 -13.86 0.25
CA GLY A 196 5.35 -14.65 0.36
C GLY A 196 5.57 -15.52 -0.88
N THR A 197 5.90 -16.79 -0.69
CA THR A 197 6.16 -17.75 -1.78
C THR A 197 4.89 -18.22 -2.50
N THR A 198 3.70 -17.97 -1.95
CA THR A 198 2.40 -18.31 -2.57
C THR A 198 1.82 -17.16 -3.39
N LEU A 199 2.53 -16.02 -3.45
CA LEU A 199 2.14 -14.85 -4.22
C LEU A 199 2.02 -15.19 -5.73
N LYS A 200 0.89 -14.80 -6.31
CA LYS A 200 0.61 -14.88 -7.74
C LYS A 200 0.08 -13.54 -8.22
N GLU A 201 0.88 -12.88 -9.04
CA GLU A 201 0.59 -11.56 -9.59
C GLU A 201 0.23 -11.63 -11.06
N SER A 202 -0.57 -10.67 -11.50
CA SER A 202 -0.96 -10.44 -12.88
C SER A 202 -0.86 -8.95 -13.14
N PHE A 203 0.11 -8.60 -13.96
CA PHE A 203 0.34 -7.24 -14.40
C PHE A 203 -0.38 -6.95 -15.71
N HIS A 204 -0.89 -5.73 -15.87
CA HIS A 204 -1.46 -5.27 -17.12
C HIS A 204 -1.09 -3.81 -17.40
N GLY A 205 -0.71 -3.52 -18.65
CA GLY A 205 -0.35 -2.19 -19.10
C GLY A 205 1.02 -1.72 -18.57
N ASP A 206 1.18 -0.40 -18.46
CA ASP A 206 2.30 0.32 -17.87
C ASP A 206 1.97 1.83 -17.71
N ILE A 207 2.78 2.58 -16.96
CA ILE A 207 2.88 4.05 -17.01
C ILE A 207 4.24 4.41 -17.61
N ALA A 208 4.29 4.81 -18.89
CA ALA A 208 5.57 4.98 -19.58
C ALA A 208 5.57 6.09 -20.64
N SER A 209 6.76 6.66 -20.85
CA SER A 209 7.05 7.71 -21.83
C SER A 209 7.74 7.20 -23.10
N SER A 210 8.20 5.95 -23.11
CA SER A 210 8.90 5.27 -24.22
C SER A 210 8.71 3.78 -24.11
#